data_AF-A0A519NMD8-F1
#
_entry.id   AF-A0A519NMD8-F1
#
_cell.length_a   1.000
_cell.length_b   1.000
_cell.length_c   1.000
_cell.angle_alpha   90.00
_cell.angle_beta   90.00
_cell.angle_gamma   90.00
#
_symmetry.space_group_name_H-M   'P 1'
#
loop_
_entity.id
_entity.type
_entity.pdbx_description
1 polymer ?
#
loop_
_entity_poly.entity_id
_entity_poly.type
_entity_poly.pdbx_seq_one_letter_code
_entity_poly.pdbx_strand_id
1 'polypeptide(L)'
;MKHTLMPMLALVLAGLAANVLATPPRIVRDPFVSRLPASAPLAAAAPAPATPPRLRAVVLNGAQSLANLDGNVVATGERVAGYTVLRIDARGVLLGHAGSEHLLTMQDKDAQ
;
A
#
# COMPACT_ATOMS: atom_id res chain seq x y z
N MET A 1 67.05 -42.61 11.57
CA MET A 1 65.94 -41.97 12.32
C MET A 1 65.34 -40.88 11.44
N LYS A 2 64.02 -40.65 11.52
CA LYS A 2 63.25 -39.51 10.97
C LYS A 2 62.78 -39.68 9.52
N HIS A 3 61.72 -40.46 9.31
CA HIS A 3 60.29 -40.07 9.36
C HIS A 3 59.91 -39.10 8.22
N THR A 4 59.49 -39.72 7.11
CA THR A 4 58.29 -39.40 6.33
C THR A 4 57.54 -38.12 6.75
N LEU A 5 57.71 -37.03 5.99
CA LEU A 5 56.88 -35.83 6.12
C LEU A 5 56.59 -35.20 4.75
N MET A 6 55.94 -35.95 3.85
CA MET A 6 55.56 -35.40 2.55
C MET A 6 54.33 -36.08 1.91
N PRO A 7 53.19 -36.19 2.64
CA PRO A 7 51.91 -36.19 1.91
C PRO A 7 50.88 -35.19 2.46
N MET A 8 51.15 -34.52 3.60
CA MET A 8 50.12 -33.76 4.30
C MET A 8 49.74 -32.43 3.61
N LEU A 9 50.62 -31.84 2.80
CA LEU A 9 50.34 -30.55 2.14
C LEU A 9 49.37 -30.67 0.95
N ALA A 10 49.31 -31.83 0.30
CA ALA A 10 48.45 -32.04 -0.88
C ALA A 10 46.96 -32.19 -0.52
N LEU A 11 46.66 -32.64 0.71
CA LEU A 11 45.27 -32.91 1.12
C LEU A 11 44.49 -31.63 1.49
N VAL A 12 45.18 -30.59 1.95
CA VAL A 12 44.53 -29.36 2.43
C VAL A 12 44.02 -28.49 1.26
N LEU A 13 44.69 -28.53 0.11
CA LEU A 13 44.31 -27.71 -1.05
C LEU A 13 43.08 -28.27 -1.81
N ALA A 14 42.86 -29.60 -1.75
CA ALA A 14 41.72 -30.24 -2.41
C ALA A 14 40.37 -30.01 -1.69
N GLY A 15 40.39 -29.70 -0.39
CA GLY A 15 39.17 -29.48 0.40
C GLY A 15 38.49 -28.13 0.18
N LEU A 16 39.22 -27.10 -0.27
CA LEU A 16 38.66 -25.76 -0.44
C LEU A 16 37.79 -25.60 -1.70
N ALA A 17 38.05 -26.38 -2.76
CA ALA A 17 37.36 -26.23 -4.04
C ALA A 17 35.93 -26.83 -4.06
N ALA A 18 35.61 -27.73 -3.12
CA ALA A 18 34.36 -28.48 -3.15
C ALA A 18 33.12 -27.72 -2.64
N ASN A 19 33.28 -26.60 -1.92
CA ASN A 19 32.15 -25.91 -1.28
C ASN A 19 31.50 -24.79 -2.12
N VAL A 20 32.04 -24.45 -3.29
CA VAL A 20 31.53 -23.31 -4.08
C VAL A 20 30.32 -23.67 -4.96
N LEU A 21 30.10 -24.96 -5.27
CA LEU A 21 29.09 -25.36 -6.27
C LEU A 21 27.67 -25.63 -5.73
N ALA A 22 27.44 -25.56 -4.42
CA ALA A 22 26.17 -26.03 -3.83
C ALA A 22 25.14 -24.92 -3.53
N THR A 23 25.38 -23.66 -3.93
CA THR A 23 24.40 -22.59 -3.68
C THR A 23 23.48 -22.43 -4.89
N PRO A 24 22.21 -22.88 -4.84
CA PRO A 24 21.27 -22.60 -5.90
C PRO A 24 21.08 -21.08 -6.00
N PRO A 25 20.96 -20.52 -7.22
CA PRO A 25 20.74 -19.09 -7.40
C PRO A 25 19.44 -18.70 -6.69
N ARG A 26 19.54 -17.83 -5.68
CA ARG A 26 18.37 -17.24 -5.03
C ARG A 26 17.76 -16.25 -6.02
N ILE A 27 16.62 -16.60 -6.60
CA ILE A 27 15.83 -15.69 -7.41
C ILE A 27 15.28 -14.61 -6.47
N VAL A 28 15.93 -13.44 -6.45
CA VAL A 28 15.45 -12.27 -5.72
C VAL A 28 14.30 -11.68 -6.49
N ARG A 29 13.08 -11.82 -5.96
CA ARG A 29 11.88 -11.20 -6.53
C ARG A 29 11.88 -9.72 -6.18
N ASP A 30 11.87 -8.85 -7.19
CA ASP A 30 11.71 -7.41 -6.99
C ASP A 30 10.29 -7.12 -6.46
N PRO A 31 10.15 -6.54 -5.25
CA PRO A 31 8.85 -6.24 -4.66
C PRO A 31 8.13 -5.06 -5.34
N PHE A 32 8.82 -4.28 -6.18
CA PHE A 32 8.26 -3.12 -6.87
C PHE A 32 7.75 -3.45 -8.28
N VAL A 33 8.03 -4.66 -8.78
CA VAL A 33 7.48 -5.13 -10.06
C VAL A 33 6.06 -5.67 -9.84
N SER A 34 5.09 -4.77 -9.89
CA SER A 34 3.67 -5.13 -10.00
C SER A 34 3.37 -5.60 -11.42
N ARG A 35 3.05 -6.89 -11.59
CA ARG A 35 2.47 -7.39 -12.85
C ARG A 35 1.03 -6.92 -12.91
N LEU A 36 0.74 -5.92 -13.75
CA LEU A 36 -0.64 -5.55 -14.04
C LEU A 36 -1.35 -6.73 -14.73
N PRO A 37 -2.54 -7.15 -14.26
CA PRO A 37 -3.33 -8.15 -14.96
C PRO A 37 -3.76 -7.60 -16.32
N ALA A 38 -3.72 -8.44 -17.35
CA ALA A 38 -4.28 -8.12 -18.66
C ALA A 38 -5.77 -7.78 -18.50
N SER A 39 -6.15 -6.56 -18.90
CA SER A 39 -7.50 -6.04 -18.74
C SER A 39 -8.49 -6.81 -19.61
N ALA A 40 -9.42 -7.53 -18.99
CA ALA A 40 -10.61 -8.05 -19.67
C ALA A 40 -11.61 -6.91 -19.91
N PRO A 41 -12.39 -6.93 -21.01
CA PRO A 41 -13.39 -5.89 -21.26
C PRO A 41 -14.52 -5.99 -20.23
N LEU A 42 -14.71 -4.91 -19.47
CA LEU A 42 -15.71 -4.80 -18.42
C LEU A 42 -17.05 -4.38 -19.05
N ALA A 43 -18.06 -5.26 -19.02
CA ALA A 43 -19.43 -4.88 -19.35
C ALA A 43 -19.95 -3.85 -18.33
N ALA A 44 -20.48 -2.74 -18.81
CA ALA A 44 -20.96 -1.65 -17.97
C ALA A 44 -22.19 -2.08 -17.16
N ALA A 45 -21.97 -2.42 -15.89
CA ALA A 45 -23.03 -2.56 -14.91
C ALA A 45 -23.56 -1.18 -14.52
N ALA A 46 -24.87 -1.04 -14.37
CA ALA A 46 -25.49 0.17 -13.83
C ALA A 46 -24.85 0.53 -12.47
N PRO A 47 -24.55 1.81 -12.21
CA PRO A 47 -23.82 2.20 -11.01
C PRO A 47 -24.64 1.86 -9.77
N ALA A 48 -24.08 0.99 -8.93
CA ALA A 48 -24.60 0.76 -7.59
C ALA A 48 -24.54 2.09 -6.80
N PRO A 49 -25.49 2.35 -5.88
CA PRO A 49 -25.43 3.52 -5.03
C PRO A 49 -24.08 3.55 -4.30
N ALA A 50 -23.32 4.62 -4.51
CA ALA A 50 -22.04 4.79 -3.85
C ALA A 50 -22.30 4.91 -2.34
N THR A 51 -21.67 4.06 -1.55
CA THR A 51 -21.69 4.21 -0.09
C THR A 51 -20.80 5.40 0.26
N PRO A 52 -21.28 6.37 1.07
CA PRO A 52 -20.46 7.50 1.47
C PRO A 52 -19.25 7.02 2.28
N PRO A 53 -18.06 7.60 2.05
CA PRO A 53 -16.86 7.19 2.76
C PRO A 53 -16.93 7.56 4.24
N ARG A 54 -16.12 6.90 5.08
CA ARG A 54 -16.05 7.24 6.51
C ARG A 54 -15.05 8.36 6.76
N LEU A 55 -15.49 9.36 7.51
CA LEU A 55 -14.62 10.42 8.01
C LEU A 55 -13.80 9.91 9.19
N ARG A 56 -12.47 9.86 9.03
CA ARG A 56 -11.53 9.35 10.04
C ARG A 56 -10.82 10.45 10.81
N ALA A 57 -10.53 11.58 10.15
CA ALA A 57 -9.87 12.72 10.77
C ALA A 57 -10.17 14.00 9.99
N VAL A 58 -10.11 15.13 10.69
CA VAL A 58 -10.16 16.47 10.10
C VAL A 58 -9.00 17.28 10.67
N VAL A 59 -8.28 18.00 9.79
CA VAL A 59 -7.28 18.99 10.16
C VAL A 59 -7.81 20.34 9.70
N LEU A 60 -8.06 21.22 10.66
CA LEU A 60 -8.51 22.58 10.40
C LEU A 60 -7.32 23.53 10.49
N ASN A 61 -6.99 24.17 9.37
CA ASN A 61 -6.00 25.23 9.32
C ASN A 61 -6.60 26.38 8.51
N GLY A 62 -6.50 27.61 9.02
CA GLY A 62 -7.15 28.79 8.44
C GLY A 62 -6.81 29.07 6.98
N ALA A 63 -5.66 28.60 6.48
CA ALA A 63 -5.31 28.68 5.06
C ALA A 63 -5.90 27.53 4.22
N GLN A 64 -5.93 26.31 4.77
CA GLN A 64 -6.43 25.12 4.08
C GLN A 64 -6.79 24.03 5.08
N SER A 65 -8.01 23.52 4.99
CA SER A 65 -8.46 22.35 5.76
C SER A 65 -8.25 21.06 4.98
N LEU A 66 -7.98 19.96 5.68
CA LEU A 66 -7.81 18.62 5.13
C LEU A 66 -8.71 17.62 5.86
N ALA A 67 -9.14 16.59 5.14
CA ALA A 67 -9.93 15.50 5.70
C ALA A 67 -9.35 14.15 5.30
N ASN A 68 -9.39 13.18 6.22
CA ASN A 68 -9.08 11.79 5.94
C ASN A 68 -10.38 11.00 5.74
N LEU A 69 -10.67 10.62 4.49
CA LEU A 69 -11.84 9.86 4.07
C LEU A 69 -11.41 8.43 3.67
N ASP A 70 -11.72 7.45 4.52
CA ASP A 70 -11.30 6.04 4.37
C ASP A 70 -9.79 5.84 4.10
N GLY A 71 -8.94 6.71 4.66
CA GLY A 71 -7.49 6.68 4.46
C GLY A 71 -6.97 7.64 3.39
N ASN A 72 -7.84 8.23 2.58
CA ASN A 72 -7.46 9.23 1.58
C ASN A 72 -7.49 10.63 2.18
N VAL A 73 -6.35 11.33 2.16
CA VAL A 73 -6.28 12.72 2.60
C VAL A 73 -6.68 13.62 1.44
N VAL A 74 -7.73 14.41 1.65
CA VAL A 74 -8.31 15.27 0.61
C VAL A 74 -8.55 16.69 1.09
N ALA A 75 -8.51 17.64 0.16
CA ALA A 75 -8.86 19.04 0.35
C ALA A 75 -10.23 19.39 -0.26
N THR A 76 -10.74 20.59 0.01
CA THR A 76 -11.94 21.12 -0.65
C THR A 76 -11.75 21.17 -2.17
N GLY A 77 -12.76 20.70 -2.92
CA GLY A 77 -12.76 20.60 -4.38
C GLY A 77 -12.24 19.26 -4.92
N GLU A 78 -11.57 18.45 -4.11
CA GLU A 78 -11.10 17.13 -4.54
C GLU A 78 -12.21 16.08 -4.54
N ARG A 79 -11.97 14.98 -5.24
CA ARG A 79 -12.92 13.86 -5.35
C ARG A 79 -12.39 12.59 -4.72
N VAL A 80 -13.26 11.87 -4.03
CA VAL A 80 -12.98 10.54 -3.45
C VAL A 80 -14.22 9.67 -3.55
N ALA A 81 -14.06 8.41 -3.97
CA ALA A 81 -15.15 7.43 -4.06
C ALA A 81 -16.41 7.93 -4.82
N GLY A 82 -16.25 8.82 -5.80
CA GLY A 82 -17.36 9.42 -6.56
C GLY A 82 -18.04 10.63 -5.88
N TYR A 83 -17.57 11.06 -4.71
CA TYR A 83 -18.00 12.26 -4.01
C TYR A 83 -17.05 13.42 -4.28
N THR A 84 -17.55 14.64 -4.32
CA THR A 84 -16.75 15.87 -4.33
C THR A 84 -16.78 16.51 -2.96
N VAL A 85 -15.62 16.92 -2.43
CA VAL A 85 -15.53 17.63 -1.15
C VAL A 85 -15.97 19.08 -1.36
N LEU A 86 -17.10 19.47 -0.78
CA LEU A 86 -17.65 20.80 -0.91
C LEU A 86 -17.14 21.75 0.18
N ARG A 87 -16.98 21.23 1.41
CA ARG A 87 -16.50 22.01 2.56
C ARG A 87 -15.90 21.11 3.62
N ILE A 88 -14.88 21.63 4.31
CA ILE A 88 -14.29 21.01 5.51
C ILE A 88 -14.30 22.07 6.62
N ASP A 89 -15.04 21.82 7.69
CA ASP A 89 -15.20 22.74 8.82
C ASP A 89 -15.29 21.98 10.16
N ALA A 90 -15.49 22.71 11.26
CA ALA A 90 -15.55 22.13 12.61
C ALA A 90 -16.73 21.17 12.83
N ARG A 91 -17.77 21.23 11.98
CA ARG A 91 -18.89 20.28 12.02
C ARG A 91 -18.56 18.98 11.30
N GLY A 92 -17.57 18.98 10.41
CA GLY A 92 -17.14 17.82 9.64
C GLY A 92 -16.92 18.15 8.16
N VAL A 93 -17.27 17.19 7.30
CA VAL A 93 -17.00 17.28 5.86
C VAL A 93 -18.31 17.20 5.09
N LEU A 94 -18.61 18.23 4.30
CA LEU A 94 -19.75 18.24 3.39
C LEU A 94 -19.33 17.66 2.04
N LEU A 95 -19.99 16.58 1.61
CA LEU A 95 -19.75 15.91 0.35
C LEU A 95 -20.91 16.10 -0.62
N GLY A 96 -20.62 16.28 -1.90
CA GLY A 96 -21.60 16.31 -2.99
C GLY A 96 -21.52 15.05 -3.83
N HIS A 97 -22.65 14.41 -4.12
CA HIS A 97 -22.77 13.28 -5.05
C HIS A 97 -24.14 13.28 -5.73
N ALA A 98 -24.15 13.20 -7.06
CA ALA A 98 -25.38 13.15 -7.87
C ALA A 98 -26.43 14.24 -7.52
N GLY A 99 -25.97 15.45 -7.19
CA GLY A 99 -26.84 16.57 -6.80
C GLY A 99 -27.36 16.53 -5.36
N SER A 100 -26.95 15.54 -4.56
CA SER A 100 -27.26 15.44 -3.13
C SER A 100 -26.05 15.79 -2.27
N GLU A 101 -26.29 16.40 -1.12
CA GLU A 101 -25.25 16.73 -0.14
C GLU A 101 -25.30 15.80 1.07
N HIS A 102 -24.13 15.36 1.55
CA HIS A 102 -23.97 14.49 2.70
C HIS A 102 -22.97 15.10 3.66
N LEU A 103 -23.42 15.41 4.88
CA LEU A 103 -22.53 15.83 5.96
C LEU A 103 -21.98 14.61 6.68
N LEU A 104 -20.67 14.43 6.60
CA LEU A 104 -19.95 13.42 7.38
C LEU A 104 -19.45 14.06 8.67
N THR A 105 -19.80 13.43 9.79
CA THR A 105 -19.25 13.71 11.11
C THR A 105 -18.28 12.58 11.51
N MET A 106 -17.36 12.87 12.42
CA MET A 106 -16.57 11.80 13.04
C MET A 106 -17.52 10.86 13.78
N GLN A 107 -17.50 9.59 13.42
CA GLN A 107 -18.23 8.56 14.16
C GLN A 107 -17.35 8.08 15.30
N ASP A 108 -17.85 8.18 16.54
CA ASP A 108 -17.20 7.54 17.67
C ASP A 108 -17.13 6.03 17.46
N LYS A 109 -16.01 5.45 17.86
CA LYS A 109 -15.71 4.04 17.67
C LYS A 109 -16.39 3.22 18.78
N ASP A 110 -17.71 3.28 18.90
CA ASP A 110 -18.47 2.51 19.88
C ASP A 110 -19.71 1.87 19.24
N ALA A 111 -19.55 0.63 18.79
CA ALA A 111 -20.57 -0.43 18.72
C ALA A 111 -19.98 -1.67 18.05
N GLN A 112 -19.12 -2.40 18.76
CA GLN A 112 -18.97 -3.85 18.61
C GLN A 112 -18.95 -4.46 20.01
#